data_AF-A0A2J9VKK2-F1
#
_entry.id   AF-A0A2J9VKK2-F1
#
_cell.length_a   1.000
_cell.length_b   1.000
_cell.length_c   1.000
_cell.angle_alpha   90.00
_cell.angle_beta   90.00
_cell.angle_gamma   90.00
#
_symmetry.space_group_name_H-M   'P 1'
#
loop_
_entity.id
_entity.type
_entity.pdbx_description
1 polymer ?
#
loop_
_entity_poly.entity_id
_entity_poly.type
_entity_poly.pdbx_seq_one_letter_code
_entity_poly.pdbx_strand_id
1 'polypeptide(L)'
;MAEKKHTKHRLSKIDTLPEALKAQLHMLLREGQMSQEEVRRQINEIIVEHGVSSDDEYIKRNGMSRYAQQFRKGMESMMQAQQMTKQWVAQFGEVPQTDIARLLVEIGKGQIFEYQMKALETDKPIDPKTLSVLSLAIKRLQEAHSGSVKLEQEIRKRFAEEAVNVAEKAARAAGMSAEGIQSIKNEILGIA
;
A
#
# COMPACT_ATOMS: atom_id res chain seq x y z
N MET A 1 -5.05 38.87 -34.97
CA MET A 1 -4.78 37.42 -34.78
C MET A 1 -4.62 37.20 -33.29
N ALA A 2 -5.62 36.63 -32.61
CA ALA A 2 -5.57 36.43 -31.16
C ALA A 2 -4.67 35.23 -30.81
N GLU A 3 -3.66 35.49 -29.99
CA GLU A 3 -2.65 34.54 -29.55
C GLU A 3 -3.28 33.44 -28.67
N LYS A 4 -3.23 32.19 -29.13
CA LYS A 4 -3.80 31.04 -28.39
C LYS A 4 -2.91 30.72 -27.18
N LYS A 5 -3.36 31.13 -26.00
CA LYS A 5 -2.77 30.79 -24.70
C LYS A 5 -2.66 29.26 -24.54
N HIS A 6 -1.43 28.74 -24.40
CA HIS A 6 -1.15 27.31 -24.24
C HIS A 6 -1.87 26.72 -23.01
N THR A 7 -2.79 25.78 -23.25
CA THR A 7 -3.58 25.08 -22.22
C THR A 7 -2.77 23.97 -21.54
N LYS A 8 -1.84 24.32 -20.63
CA LYS A 8 -0.99 23.31 -19.95
C LYS A 8 -1.71 22.54 -18.82
N HIS A 9 -2.93 22.94 -18.42
CA HIS A 9 -3.64 22.36 -17.27
C HIS A 9 -5.15 22.15 -17.49
N ARG A 10 -5.62 21.99 -18.73
CA ARG A 10 -7.05 21.70 -18.95
C ARG A 10 -7.33 20.22 -18.68
N LEU A 11 -8.14 19.94 -17.65
CA LEU A 11 -8.70 18.61 -17.40
C LEU A 11 -9.31 18.06 -18.69
N SER A 12 -9.04 16.78 -19.00
CA SER A 12 -9.63 16.15 -20.16
C SER A 12 -11.12 15.91 -19.93
N LYS A 13 -11.90 15.78 -21.01
CA LYS A 13 -13.32 15.37 -20.90
C LYS A 13 -13.51 14.03 -20.17
N ILE A 14 -12.49 13.16 -20.21
CA ILE A 14 -12.49 11.88 -19.51
C ILE A 14 -12.25 12.09 -18.00
N ASP A 15 -11.45 13.08 -17.63
CA ASP A 15 -11.18 13.38 -16.22
C ASP A 15 -12.41 13.94 -15.51
N THR A 16 -13.27 14.65 -16.24
CA THR A 16 -14.51 15.27 -15.78
C THR A 16 -15.73 14.35 -15.84
N LEU A 17 -15.57 13.07 -16.24
CA LEU A 17 -16.67 12.11 -16.22
C LEU A 17 -17.16 11.86 -14.79
N PRO A 18 -18.47 11.64 -14.60
CA PRO A 18 -19.01 11.07 -13.37
C PRO A 18 -18.28 9.78 -12.99
N GLU A 19 -18.11 9.56 -11.68
CA GLU A 19 -17.30 8.45 -11.15
C GLU A 19 -17.77 7.07 -11.66
N ALA A 20 -19.09 6.86 -11.77
CA ALA A 20 -19.65 5.61 -12.28
C ALA A 20 -19.21 5.30 -13.72
N LEU A 21 -19.22 6.30 -14.61
CA LEU A 21 -18.80 6.14 -16.00
C LEU A 21 -17.29 5.96 -16.12
N LYS A 22 -16.53 6.65 -15.26
CA LYS A 22 -15.09 6.50 -15.18
C LYS A 22 -14.69 5.09 -14.73
N ALA A 23 -15.38 4.56 -13.73
CA ALA A 23 -15.21 3.18 -13.27
C ALA A 23 -15.54 2.17 -14.37
N GLN A 24 -16.63 2.38 -15.12
CA GLN A 24 -16.97 1.51 -16.25
C GLN A 24 -15.93 1.56 -17.36
N LEU A 25 -15.44 2.75 -17.72
CA LEU A 25 -14.33 2.92 -18.66
C LEU A 25 -13.07 2.17 -18.17
N HIS A 26 -12.74 2.25 -16.89
CA HIS A 26 -11.61 1.51 -16.30
C HIS A 26 -11.80 0.00 -16.37
N MET A 27 -13.02 -0.50 -16.14
CA MET A 27 -13.31 -1.94 -16.26
C MET A 27 -13.07 -2.42 -17.69
N LEU A 28 -13.65 -1.74 -18.69
CA LEU A 28 -13.47 -2.10 -20.10
C LEU A 28 -12.00 -2.05 -20.54
N LEU A 29 -11.26 -1.01 -20.11
CA LEU A 29 -9.83 -0.89 -20.40
C LEU A 29 -8.98 -1.96 -19.71
N ARG A 30 -9.40 -2.44 -18.53
CA ARG A 30 -8.73 -3.50 -17.78
C ARG A 30 -8.97 -4.88 -18.38
N GLU A 31 -10.20 -5.18 -18.78
CA GLU A 31 -10.58 -6.46 -19.40
C GLU A 31 -9.83 -6.70 -20.71
N GLY A 32 -9.57 -5.63 -21.47
CA GLY A 32 -8.72 -5.66 -22.66
C GLY A 32 -9.28 -6.48 -23.83
N GLN A 33 -10.54 -6.92 -23.76
CA GLN A 33 -11.21 -7.72 -24.80
C GLN A 33 -11.67 -6.86 -25.99
N MET A 34 -11.80 -5.55 -25.78
CA MET A 34 -12.30 -4.61 -26.79
C MET A 34 -11.18 -3.67 -27.26
N SER A 35 -11.24 -3.27 -28.53
CA SER A 35 -10.37 -2.21 -29.05
C SER A 35 -10.69 -0.87 -28.40
N GLN A 36 -9.72 0.06 -28.41
CA GLN A 36 -9.91 1.41 -27.85
C GLN A 36 -11.06 2.16 -28.53
N GLU A 37 -11.33 1.87 -29.81
CA GLU A 37 -12.41 2.48 -30.55
C GLU A 37 -13.78 1.95 -30.12
N GLU A 38 -13.90 0.65 -29.90
CA GLU A 38 -15.14 0.04 -29.40
C GLU A 38 -15.44 0.49 -27.97
N VAL A 39 -14.43 0.53 -27.09
CA VAL A 39 -14.58 1.06 -25.73
C VAL A 39 -15.02 2.52 -25.77
N ARG A 40 -14.44 3.33 -26.66
CA ARG A 40 -14.85 4.74 -26.83
C ARG A 40 -16.30 4.86 -27.26
N ARG A 41 -16.72 4.07 -28.25
CA ARG A 41 -18.08 4.09 -28.78
C ARG A 41 -19.08 3.74 -27.68
N GLN A 42 -18.85 2.63 -26.99
CA GLN A 42 -19.71 2.17 -25.91
C GLN A 42 -19.82 3.19 -24.77
N ILE A 43 -18.71 3.78 -24.34
CA ILE A 43 -18.76 4.80 -23.27
C ILE A 43 -19.47 6.07 -23.73
N ASN A 44 -19.33 6.49 -24.99
CA ASN A 44 -20.08 7.62 -25.52
C ASN A 44 -21.59 7.33 -25.61
N GLU A 45 -22.00 6.12 -25.99
CA GLU A 45 -23.41 5.69 -25.97
C GLU A 45 -23.99 5.84 -24.56
N ILE A 46 -23.27 5.31 -23.56
CA ILE A 46 -23.70 5.38 -22.14
C ILE A 46 -23.75 6.83 -21.64
N ILE A 47 -22.80 7.68 -22.05
CA ILE A 47 -22.80 9.13 -21.73
C ILE A 47 -24.07 9.82 -22.23
N VAL A 48 -24.52 9.46 -23.44
CA VAL A 48 -25.75 10.00 -24.04
C VAL A 48 -26.98 9.44 -23.32
N GLU A 49 -27.04 8.13 -23.10
CA GLU A 49 -28.16 7.46 -22.41
C GLU A 49 -28.39 8.02 -20.99
N HIS A 50 -27.31 8.32 -20.27
CA HIS A 50 -27.37 8.88 -18.91
C HIS A 50 -27.53 10.41 -18.89
N GLY A 51 -27.71 11.06 -20.05
CA GLY A 51 -27.91 12.51 -20.16
C GLY A 51 -26.71 13.35 -19.73
N VAL A 52 -25.51 12.78 -19.67
CA VAL A 52 -24.28 13.48 -19.27
C VAL A 52 -23.81 14.43 -20.38
N SER A 53 -24.05 14.06 -21.63
CA SER A 53 -23.89 14.95 -22.78
C SER A 53 -24.78 14.50 -23.93
N SER A 54 -25.22 15.43 -24.76
CA SER A 54 -25.90 15.15 -26.03
C SER A 54 -24.93 14.94 -27.21
N ASP A 55 -23.62 15.06 -26.98
CA ASP A 55 -22.56 14.83 -27.97
C ASP A 55 -22.26 13.32 -28.04
N ASP A 56 -22.70 12.67 -29.12
CA ASP A 56 -22.44 11.25 -29.44
C ASP A 56 -20.94 10.94 -29.60
N GLU A 57 -20.14 11.97 -29.78
CA GLU A 57 -18.70 11.92 -29.77
C GLU A 57 -18.07 12.72 -28.63
N TYR A 58 -18.71 12.74 -27.46
CA TYR A 58 -18.23 13.47 -26.29
C TYR A 58 -16.75 13.17 -26.02
N ILE A 59 -16.39 11.89 -25.93
CA ILE A 59 -15.00 11.43 -25.90
C ILE A 59 -14.49 11.26 -27.34
N LYS A 60 -13.49 12.07 -27.69
CA LYS A 60 -12.81 12.02 -28.98
C LYS A 60 -11.70 10.96 -28.98
N ARG A 61 -11.41 10.39 -30.17
CA ARG A 61 -10.40 9.35 -30.40
C ARG A 61 -9.04 9.66 -29.77
N ASN A 62 -8.49 10.85 -30.02
CA ASN A 62 -7.19 11.26 -29.44
C ASN A 62 -7.22 11.39 -27.92
N GLY A 63 -8.37 11.76 -27.34
CA GLY A 63 -8.57 11.79 -25.90
C GLY A 63 -8.53 10.38 -25.31
N MET A 64 -9.25 9.45 -25.92
CA MET A 64 -9.26 8.04 -25.52
C MET A 64 -7.89 7.39 -25.62
N SER A 65 -7.18 7.60 -26.74
CA SER A 65 -5.88 6.98 -26.95
C SER A 65 -4.85 7.39 -25.89
N ARG A 66 -4.73 8.69 -25.59
CA ARG A 66 -3.85 9.18 -24.51
C ARG A 66 -4.25 8.62 -23.15
N TYR A 67 -5.54 8.58 -22.88
CA TYR A 67 -6.06 8.07 -21.61
C TYR A 67 -5.75 6.59 -21.43
N ALA A 68 -6.03 5.76 -22.45
CA ALA A 68 -5.74 4.35 -22.45
C ALA A 68 -4.24 4.07 -22.28
N GLN A 69 -3.37 4.87 -22.91
CA GLN A 69 -1.93 4.76 -22.72
C GLN A 69 -1.51 5.04 -21.27
N GLN A 70 -2.01 6.12 -20.67
CA GLN A 70 -1.73 6.46 -19.28
C GLN A 70 -2.28 5.40 -18.31
N PHE A 71 -3.50 4.90 -18.57
CA PHE A 71 -4.13 3.84 -17.80
C PHE A 71 -3.31 2.55 -17.82
N ARG A 72 -2.86 2.12 -19.01
CA ARG A 72 -2.01 0.93 -19.16
C ARG A 72 -0.69 1.06 -18.40
N LYS A 73 -0.04 2.21 -18.49
CA LYS A 73 1.19 2.48 -17.73
C LYS A 73 0.97 2.36 -16.22
N GLY A 74 -0.16 2.89 -15.71
CA GLY A 74 -0.54 2.75 -14.31
C GLY A 74 -0.80 1.29 -13.91
N MET A 75 -1.50 0.53 -14.76
CA MET A 75 -1.76 -0.90 -14.54
C MET A 75 -0.48 -1.73 -14.53
N GLU A 76 0.46 -1.46 -15.43
CA GLU A 76 1.76 -2.13 -15.48
C GLU A 76 2.55 -1.89 -14.18
N SER A 77 2.61 -0.64 -13.71
CA SER A 77 3.25 -0.32 -12.43
C SER A 77 2.56 -1.02 -11.24
N MET A 78 1.23 -1.12 -11.25
CA MET A 78 0.49 -1.83 -10.21
C MET A 78 0.76 -3.34 -10.23
N MET A 79 0.81 -3.97 -11.40
CA MET A 79 1.15 -5.39 -11.54
C MET A 79 2.58 -5.67 -11.08
N GLN A 80 3.54 -4.78 -11.40
CA GLN A 80 4.91 -4.86 -10.89
C GLN A 80 4.95 -4.78 -9.36
N ALA A 81 4.22 -3.83 -8.76
CA ALA A 81 4.14 -3.68 -7.31
C ALA A 81 3.52 -4.92 -6.63
N GLN A 82 2.46 -5.48 -7.21
CA GLN A 82 1.83 -6.72 -6.73
C GLN A 82 2.77 -7.92 -6.86
N GLN A 83 3.50 -8.04 -7.97
CA GLN A 83 4.47 -9.10 -8.17
C GLN A 83 5.60 -9.03 -7.13
N MET A 84 6.12 -7.83 -6.89
CA MET A 84 7.13 -7.59 -5.86
C MET A 84 6.58 -7.92 -4.47
N THR A 85 5.33 -7.54 -4.19
CA THR A 85 4.66 -7.89 -2.92
C THR A 85 4.50 -9.40 -2.76
N LYS A 86 4.11 -10.13 -3.82
CA LYS A 86 4.03 -11.60 -3.79
C LYS A 86 5.40 -12.23 -3.53
N GLN A 87 6.44 -11.73 -4.19
CA GLN A 87 7.81 -12.19 -3.95
C GLN A 87 8.24 -11.95 -2.50
N TRP A 88 7.90 -10.79 -1.94
CA TRP A 88 8.18 -10.49 -0.54
C TRP A 88 7.37 -11.36 0.42
N VAL A 89 6.08 -11.59 0.17
CA VAL A 89 5.27 -12.52 0.98
C VAL A 89 5.82 -13.95 0.88
N ALA A 90 6.29 -14.38 -0.29
CA ALA A 90 6.92 -15.69 -0.43
C ALA A 90 8.27 -15.79 0.30
N GLN A 91 9.06 -14.71 0.32
CA GLN A 91 10.36 -14.66 1.01
C GLN A 91 10.24 -14.45 2.52
N PHE A 92 9.21 -13.74 2.98
CA PHE A 92 9.05 -13.32 4.38
C PHE A 92 7.77 -13.84 5.04
N GLY A 93 7.05 -14.76 4.41
CA GLY A 93 5.74 -15.24 4.88
C GLY A 93 5.77 -15.97 6.22
N GLU A 94 6.94 -16.42 6.67
CA GLU A 94 7.17 -17.02 7.99
C GLU A 94 7.73 -16.03 9.02
N VAL A 95 8.01 -14.79 8.60
CA VAL A 95 8.65 -13.78 9.44
C VAL A 95 7.55 -12.94 10.10
N PRO A 96 7.61 -12.71 11.43
CA PRO A 96 6.66 -11.84 12.13
C PRO A 96 6.44 -10.51 11.39
N GLN A 97 5.22 -10.00 11.38
CA GLN A 97 4.83 -8.78 10.64
C GLN A 97 5.72 -7.56 11.01
N THR A 98 6.23 -7.53 12.24
CA THR A 98 7.20 -6.57 12.77
C THR A 98 8.55 -6.60 12.04
N ASP A 99 9.03 -7.78 11.66
CA ASP A 99 10.31 -7.98 10.99
C ASP A 99 10.24 -7.69 9.48
N ILE A 100 9.06 -7.85 8.85
CA ILE A 100 8.82 -7.40 7.45
C ILE A 100 8.96 -5.89 7.34
N ALA A 101 8.36 -5.13 8.26
CA ALA A 101 8.45 -3.67 8.28
C ALA A 101 9.91 -3.19 8.47
N ARG A 102 10.67 -3.89 9.34
CA ARG A 102 12.11 -3.63 9.54
C ARG A 102 12.91 -3.87 8.26
N LEU A 103 12.64 -4.96 7.56
CA LEU A 103 13.34 -5.27 6.33
C LEU A 103 13.03 -4.26 5.21
N LEU A 104 11.77 -3.83 5.07
CA LEU A 104 11.39 -2.78 4.10
C LEU A 104 12.12 -1.46 4.36
N VAL A 105 12.33 -1.11 5.64
CA VAL A 105 13.14 0.06 6.01
C VAL A 105 14.59 -0.12 5.58
N GLU A 106 15.20 -1.29 5.79
CA GLU A 106 16.57 -1.55 5.36
C GLU A 106 16.74 -1.58 3.83
N ILE A 107 15.79 -2.17 3.10
CA ILE A 107 15.75 -2.12 1.62
C ILE A 107 15.63 -0.67 1.15
N GLY A 108 14.73 0.12 1.76
CA GLY A 108 14.55 1.53 1.44
C GLY A 108 15.83 2.36 1.67
N LYS A 109 16.54 2.12 2.77
CA LYS A 109 17.86 2.74 3.01
C LYS A 109 18.87 2.37 1.92
N GLY A 110 18.92 1.10 1.51
CA GLY A 110 19.78 0.63 0.43
C GLY A 110 19.48 1.31 -0.91
N GLN A 111 18.20 1.43 -1.28
CA GLN A 111 17.80 2.11 -2.51
C GLN A 111 18.12 3.61 -2.50
N ILE A 112 17.92 4.29 -1.37
CA ILE A 112 18.31 5.70 -1.21
C ILE A 112 19.82 5.85 -1.37
N PHE A 113 20.59 4.94 -0.79
CA PHE A 113 22.05 4.92 -0.92
C PHE A 113 22.48 4.69 -2.37
N GLU A 114 21.95 3.68 -3.05
CA GLU A 114 22.24 3.42 -4.47
C GLU A 114 21.86 4.61 -5.37
N TYR A 115 20.70 5.21 -5.13
CA TYR A 115 20.27 6.41 -5.85
C TYR A 115 21.25 7.54 -5.61
N GLN A 116 21.65 7.80 -4.36
CA GLN A 116 22.61 8.85 -4.02
C GLN A 116 23.96 8.59 -4.70
N MET A 117 24.40 7.32 -4.79
CA MET A 117 25.65 6.99 -5.47
C MET A 117 25.59 7.25 -6.98
N LYS A 118 24.51 6.81 -7.65
CA LYS A 118 24.29 7.10 -9.07
C LYS A 118 24.11 8.59 -9.35
N ALA A 119 23.53 9.30 -8.39
CA ALA A 119 23.34 10.75 -8.44
C ALA A 119 24.67 11.52 -8.31
N LEU A 120 25.64 10.99 -7.55
CA LEU A 120 27.00 11.53 -7.48
C LEU A 120 27.78 11.29 -8.78
N GLU A 121 27.59 10.15 -9.44
CA GLU A 121 28.19 9.85 -10.75
C GLU A 121 27.66 10.77 -11.88
N THR A 122 26.46 11.33 -11.71
CA THR A 122 25.79 12.18 -12.70
C THR A 122 25.73 13.66 -12.30
N ASP A 123 26.41 14.04 -11.22
CA ASP A 123 26.45 15.39 -10.63
C ASP A 123 25.05 16.00 -10.38
N LYS A 124 24.08 15.13 -10.05
CA LYS A 124 22.68 15.47 -9.76
C LYS A 124 22.25 14.86 -8.43
N PRO A 125 22.85 15.28 -7.29
CA PRO A 125 22.50 14.77 -5.97
C PRO A 125 21.00 14.96 -5.67
N ILE A 126 20.45 14.11 -4.79
CA ILE A 126 19.09 14.30 -4.25
C ILE A 126 19.01 15.71 -3.66
N ASP A 127 17.96 16.45 -4.04
CA ASP A 127 17.75 17.76 -3.45
C ASP A 127 17.40 17.63 -1.95
N PRO A 128 17.84 18.56 -1.09
CA PRO A 128 17.65 18.46 0.36
C PRO A 128 16.20 18.27 0.83
N LYS A 129 15.22 18.76 0.05
CA LYS A 129 13.80 18.62 0.39
C LYS A 129 13.33 17.18 0.18
N THR A 130 13.73 16.55 -0.92
CA THR A 130 13.44 15.13 -1.17
C THR A 130 14.11 14.24 -0.13
N LEU A 131 15.36 14.53 0.25
CA LEU A 131 16.05 13.80 1.32
C LEU A 131 15.30 13.93 2.66
N SER A 132 14.84 15.14 3.00
CA SER A 132 14.05 15.39 4.22
C SER A 132 12.74 14.58 4.25
N VAL A 133 12.03 14.52 3.12
CA VAL A 133 10.79 13.72 3.00
C VAL A 133 11.08 12.23 3.20
N LEU A 134 12.16 11.71 2.60
CA LEU A 134 12.57 10.32 2.76
C LEU A 134 12.97 10.00 4.21
N SER A 135 13.77 10.86 4.85
CA SER A 135 14.14 10.70 6.27
C SER A 135 12.92 10.72 7.19
N LEU A 136 11.93 11.58 6.91
CA LEU A 136 10.69 11.62 7.67
C LEU A 136 9.85 10.35 7.48
N ALA A 137 9.80 9.80 6.25
CA ALA A 137 9.12 8.54 5.98
C ALA A 137 9.78 7.37 6.75
N ILE A 138 11.12 7.32 6.77
CA ILE A 138 11.88 6.33 7.57
C ILE A 138 11.56 6.48 9.06
N LYS A 139 11.59 7.70 9.60
CA LYS A 139 11.27 7.97 11.01
C LYS A 139 9.86 7.48 11.38
N ARG A 140 8.86 7.77 10.54
CA ARG A 140 7.47 7.34 10.75
C ARG A 140 7.33 5.81 10.73
N LEU A 141 8.06 5.13 9.84
CA LEU A 141 8.10 3.67 9.80
C LEU A 141 8.71 3.08 11.10
N GLN A 142 9.77 3.71 11.63
CA GLN A 142 10.37 3.31 12.91
C GLN A 142 9.44 3.56 14.11
N GLU A 143 8.72 4.67 14.12
CA GLU A 143 7.73 4.98 15.17
C GLU A 143 6.55 3.99 15.15
N ALA A 144 6.02 3.67 13.97
CA ALA A 144 4.97 2.65 13.80
C ALA A 144 5.44 1.26 14.31
N HIS A 145 6.68 0.89 14.04
CA HIS A 145 7.28 -0.34 14.57
C HIS A 145 7.39 -0.32 16.11
N SER A 146 7.77 0.82 16.70
CA SER A 146 7.90 0.97 18.16
C SER A 146 6.57 0.75 18.88
N GLY A 147 5.46 1.21 18.28
CA GLY A 147 4.11 0.94 18.78
C GLY A 147 3.75 -0.55 18.72
N SER A 148 4.09 -1.23 17.63
CA SER A 148 3.82 -2.65 17.44
C SER A 148 4.57 -3.54 18.44
N VAL A 149 5.86 -3.27 18.70
CA VAL A 149 6.65 -4.05 19.67
C VAL A 149 6.11 -3.88 21.09
N LYS A 150 5.72 -2.66 21.48
CA LYS A 150 5.11 -2.40 22.79
C LYS A 150 3.78 -3.16 22.93
N LEU A 151 2.95 -3.14 21.89
CA LEU A 151 1.70 -3.88 21.88
C LEU A 151 1.93 -5.40 22.01
N GLU A 152 2.91 -5.95 21.29
CA GLU A 152 3.24 -7.38 21.39
C GLU A 152 3.73 -7.75 22.80
N GLN A 153 4.59 -6.91 23.40
CA GLN A 153 5.04 -7.09 24.78
C GLN A 153 3.88 -7.03 25.78
N GLU A 154 2.95 -6.10 25.60
CA GLU A 154 1.74 -6.01 26.42
C GLU A 154 0.83 -7.24 26.26
N ILE A 155 0.65 -7.72 25.03
CA ILE A 155 -0.13 -8.94 24.74
C ILE A 155 0.53 -10.15 25.42
N ARG A 156 1.84 -10.34 25.25
CA ARG A 156 2.57 -11.45 25.91
C ARG A 156 2.49 -11.37 27.43
N LYS A 157 2.63 -10.16 27.99
CA LYS A 157 2.50 -9.94 29.45
C LYS A 157 1.10 -10.31 29.94
N ARG A 158 0.04 -9.83 29.28
CA ARG A 158 -1.35 -10.18 29.64
C ARG A 158 -1.61 -11.67 29.50
N PHE A 159 -1.10 -12.29 28.45
CA PHE A 159 -1.22 -13.75 28.26
C PHE A 159 -0.54 -14.53 29.38
N ALA A 160 0.67 -14.13 29.81
CA ALA A 160 1.36 -14.76 30.93
C ALA A 160 0.60 -14.57 32.25
N GLU A 161 0.05 -13.38 32.51
CA GLU A 161 -0.80 -13.11 33.68
C GLU A 161 -2.08 -13.95 33.68
N GLU A 162 -2.74 -14.09 32.53
CA GLU A 162 -3.92 -14.96 32.36
C GLU A 162 -3.56 -16.44 32.55
N ALA A 163 -2.44 -16.90 31.99
CA ALA A 163 -1.94 -18.27 32.15
C ALA A 163 -1.63 -18.60 33.62
N VAL A 164 -1.02 -17.66 34.36
CA VAL A 164 -0.79 -17.77 35.81
C VAL A 164 -2.10 -17.95 36.58
N ASN A 165 -3.12 -17.14 36.25
CA ASN A 165 -4.42 -17.20 36.91
C ASN A 165 -5.16 -18.53 36.64
N VAL A 166 -5.08 -19.05 35.41
CA VAL A 166 -5.66 -20.34 35.04
C VAL A 166 -4.91 -21.49 35.72
N ALA A 167 -3.58 -21.48 35.68
CA ALA A 167 -2.73 -22.49 36.30
C ALA A 167 -2.93 -22.54 37.82
N GLU A 168 -3.06 -21.39 38.49
CA GLU A 168 -3.36 -21.33 39.92
C GLU A 168 -4.71 -21.97 40.24
N LYS A 169 -5.76 -21.64 39.49
CA LYS A 169 -7.09 -22.22 39.72
C LYS A 169 -7.08 -23.73 39.53
N ALA A 170 -6.43 -24.22 38.47
CA ALA A 170 -6.30 -25.65 38.19
C ALA A 170 -5.49 -26.38 39.28
N ALA A 171 -4.36 -25.81 39.70
CA ALA A 171 -3.50 -26.39 40.73
C ALA A 171 -4.17 -26.41 42.11
N ARG A 172 -4.93 -25.37 42.47
CA ARG A 172 -5.77 -25.35 43.69
C ARG A 172 -6.86 -26.42 43.64
N ALA A 173 -7.54 -26.57 42.50
CA ALA A 173 -8.56 -27.60 42.32
C ALA A 173 -7.96 -29.02 42.38
N ALA A 174 -6.72 -29.19 41.95
CA ALA A 174 -5.96 -30.43 42.06
C ALA A 174 -5.37 -30.70 43.45
N GLY A 175 -5.59 -29.81 44.43
CA GLY A 175 -5.12 -29.99 45.80
C GLY A 175 -3.62 -29.75 46.00
N MET A 176 -2.96 -29.03 45.10
CA MET A 176 -1.53 -28.69 45.24
C MET A 176 -1.29 -27.76 46.43
N SER A 177 -0.11 -27.89 47.06
CA SER A 177 0.32 -27.00 48.13
C SER A 177 0.56 -25.57 47.60
N ALA A 178 0.49 -24.59 48.50
CA ALA A 178 0.73 -23.19 48.15
C ALA A 178 2.13 -22.97 47.57
N GLU A 179 3.14 -23.70 48.06
CA GLU A 179 4.51 -23.67 47.57
C GLU A 179 4.62 -24.23 46.14
N GLY A 180 3.95 -25.35 45.85
CA GLY A 180 3.92 -25.93 44.50
C GLY A 180 3.22 -25.03 43.48
N ILE A 181 2.13 -24.37 43.90
CA ILE A 181 1.44 -23.35 43.10
C ILE A 181 2.39 -22.18 42.80
N GLN A 182 3.12 -21.70 43.80
CA GLN A 182 4.05 -20.59 43.61
C GLN A 182 5.21 -20.94 42.65
N SER A 183 5.73 -22.17 42.73
CA SER A 183 6.76 -22.67 41.80
C SER A 183 6.27 -22.64 40.35
N ILE A 184 5.04 -23.12 40.09
CA ILE A 184 4.45 -23.10 38.74
C ILE A 184 4.26 -21.68 38.22
N LYS A 185 3.83 -20.74 39.08
CA LYS A 185 3.69 -19.33 38.69
C LYS A 185 5.03 -18.71 38.30
N ASN A 186 6.07 -18.99 39.07
CA ASN A 186 7.43 -18.50 38.84
C ASN A 186 7.99 -19.03 37.50
N GLU A 187 7.77 -20.32 37.20
CA GLU A 187 8.14 -20.93 35.91
C GLU A 187 7.40 -20.30 34.72
N ILE A 188 6.08 -20.09 34.83
CA ILE A 188 5.27 -19.46 33.77
C ILE A 188 5.74 -18.02 33.49
N LEU A 189 6.14 -17.29 34.53
CA LEU A 189 6.63 -15.92 34.42
C LEU A 189 8.12 -15.83 34.05
N GLY A 190 8.84 -16.95 34.01
CA GLY A 190 10.28 -16.99 33.76
C GLY A 190 11.11 -16.33 34.86
N ILE A 191 10.59 -16.28 36.09
CA ILE A 191 11.24 -15.69 37.26
C ILE A 191 11.75 -16.87 38.10
N ALA A 192 13.01 -17.26 37.89
CA ALA A 192 13.68 -18.24 38.76
C ALA A 192 14.17 -17.57 40.05
#